data_AF-V5GPA5-F1
#
_entry.id   AF-V5GPA5-F1
#
_cell.length_a   1.000
_cell.length_b   1.000
_cell.length_c   1.000
_cell.angle_alpha   90.00
_cell.angle_beta   90.00
_cell.angle_gamma   90.00
#
_symmetry.space_group_name_H-M   'P 1'
#
loop_
_entity.id
_entity.type
_entity.pdbx_description
1 polymer ?
#
loop_
_entity_poly.entity_id
_entity_poly.type
_entity_poly.pdbx_seq_one_letter_code
_entity_poly.pdbx_strand_id
1 'polypeptide(L)'
;GDKETSVQKYHRLQCEMKELLEEISEAQKNKNGEEMNCLVSTQQVEHSLKTLADLKLEEELGEEIISKISDPQGAQIKKLMSQIQQYKDAIKEKPESQVESDDSGIIYQFTYKPEHASLAQTTRIAELETRLHKLESVLGTSSDKLSRLTAAVTKGSLLETAEYLSATASLLDSSQLDHIEGRLGALAQKLEGITEKKKQLQQDEEKDKMVYSWKSSPSTTY
;
A
#
# COMPACT_ATOMS: atom_id res chain seq x y z
N GLY A 1 42.45 -19.82 11.37
CA GLY A 1 41.63 -18.91 10.54
C GLY A 1 40.46 -19.72 10.07
N ASP A 2 39.36 -19.67 10.80
CA ASP A 2 38.23 -20.55 10.56
C ASP A 2 37.46 -20.14 9.30
N LYS A 3 36.92 -21.12 8.58
CA LYS A 3 36.16 -20.90 7.35
C LYS A 3 34.83 -20.22 7.71
N GLU A 4 34.50 -19.11 7.03
CA GLU A 4 33.24 -18.38 7.20
C GLU A 4 32.02 -19.29 6.99
N THR A 5 31.02 -19.16 7.86
CA THR A 5 29.70 -19.78 7.66
C THR A 5 28.91 -19.06 6.57
N SER A 6 27.94 -19.74 5.94
CA SER A 6 27.11 -19.16 4.86
C SER A 6 26.38 -17.88 5.29
N VAL A 7 25.94 -17.80 6.55
CA VAL A 7 25.26 -16.61 7.11
C VAL A 7 26.23 -15.46 7.32
N GLN A 8 27.44 -15.73 7.81
CA GLN A 8 28.46 -14.69 7.97
C GLN A 8 28.90 -14.13 6.62
N LYS A 9 29.06 -15.00 5.62
CA LYS A 9 29.35 -14.59 4.24
C LYS A 9 28.24 -13.73 3.66
N TYR A 10 26.98 -14.06 3.92
CA TYR A 10 25.83 -13.25 3.51
C TYR A 10 25.85 -11.85 4.13
N HIS A 11 26.04 -11.73 5.45
CA HIS A 11 26.10 -10.43 6.11
C HIS A 11 27.29 -9.60 5.62
N ARG A 12 28.46 -10.23 5.45
CA ARG A 12 29.63 -9.56 4.86
C ARG A 12 29.32 -9.04 3.47
N LEU A 13 28.75 -9.87 2.59
CA LEU A 13 28.41 -9.48 1.22
C LEU A 13 27.34 -8.37 1.19
N GLN A 14 26.37 -8.40 2.11
CA GLN A 14 25.37 -7.36 2.26
C GLN A 14 26.00 -6.01 2.68
N CYS A 15 26.99 -6.05 3.58
CA CYS A 15 27.76 -4.86 3.96
C CYS A 15 28.62 -4.35 2.79
N GLU A 16 29.39 -5.22 2.14
CA GLU A 16 30.25 -4.87 1.00
C GLU A 16 29.45 -4.27 -0.16
N MET A 17 28.25 -4.78 -0.45
CA MET A 17 27.38 -4.24 -1.51
C MET A 17 26.74 -2.89 -1.14
N LYS A 18 26.49 -2.63 0.14
CA LYS A 18 26.03 -1.31 0.60
C LYS A 18 27.14 -0.27 0.54
N GLU A 19 28.35 -0.65 0.95
CA GLU A 19 29.55 0.19 0.84
C GLU A 19 29.83 0.54 -0.63
N LEU A 20 29.77 -0.45 -1.54
CA LEU A 20 29.91 -0.21 -2.97
C LEU A 20 28.83 0.72 -3.53
N LEU A 21 27.58 0.62 -3.06
CA LEU A 21 26.50 1.52 -3.46
C LEU A 21 26.74 2.95 -2.99
N GLU A 22 27.24 3.12 -1.77
CA GLU A 22 27.63 4.41 -1.21
C GLU A 22 28.78 5.03 -2.01
N GLU A 23 29.85 4.28 -2.29
CA GLU A 23 30.98 4.72 -3.11
C GLU A 23 30.57 5.15 -4.53
N ILE A 24 29.69 4.39 -5.19
CA ILE A 24 29.18 4.75 -6.53
C ILE A 24 28.34 6.02 -6.45
N SER A 25 27.50 6.16 -5.42
CA SER A 25 26.65 7.35 -5.23
C SER A 25 27.47 8.61 -4.96
N GLU A 26 28.56 8.48 -4.19
CA GLU A 26 29.51 9.57 -3.93
C GLU A 26 30.31 9.92 -5.18
N ALA A 27 30.77 8.92 -5.93
CA ALA A 27 31.49 9.11 -7.20
C ALA A 27 30.60 9.79 -8.26
N GLN A 28 29.31 9.47 -8.31
CA GLN A 28 28.34 10.10 -9.21
C GLN A 28 28.07 11.56 -8.80
N LYS A 29 27.96 11.85 -7.50
CA LYS A 29 27.75 13.21 -6.97
C LYS A 29 28.96 14.12 -7.20
N ASN A 30 30.17 13.57 -7.19
CA ASN A 30 31.42 14.32 -7.34
C ASN A 30 31.80 14.63 -8.81
N LYS A 31 31.14 14.02 -9.82
CA LYS A 31 31.46 14.20 -11.25
C LYS A 31 30.24 14.64 -12.07
N ASN A 32 29.84 15.89 -11.90
CA ASN A 32 28.72 16.53 -12.62
C ASN A 32 29.04 16.96 -14.07
N GLY A 33 29.75 16.16 -14.88
CA GLY A 33 30.00 16.60 -16.27
C GLY A 33 30.80 15.72 -17.24
N GLU A 34 31.42 14.63 -16.81
CA GLU A 34 32.07 13.70 -17.74
C GLU A 34 31.38 12.34 -17.64
N GLU A 35 31.00 11.78 -18.79
CA GLU A 35 30.34 10.48 -18.90
C GLU A 35 31.04 9.46 -18.00
N MET A 36 30.37 9.11 -16.90
CA MET A 36 30.90 8.17 -15.94
C MET A 36 30.93 6.80 -16.63
N ASN A 37 32.11 6.39 -17.08
CA ASN A 37 32.36 5.07 -17.61
C ASN A 37 32.42 4.05 -16.45
N CYS A 38 31.37 4.02 -15.63
CA CYS A 38 31.21 3.04 -14.57
C CYS A 38 30.65 1.77 -15.21
N LEU A 39 31.44 0.70 -15.21
CA LEU A 39 31.01 -0.60 -15.73
C LEU A 39 29.79 -1.16 -14.97
N VAL A 40 29.54 -0.68 -13.75
CA VAL A 40 28.47 -1.12 -12.87
C VAL A 40 27.55 0.06 -12.57
N SER A 41 26.30 -0.01 -13.04
CA SER A 41 25.29 1.01 -12.73
C SER A 41 24.81 0.88 -11.28
N THR A 42 24.46 2.01 -10.64
CA THR A 42 23.78 2.03 -9.34
C THR A 42 22.57 1.10 -9.31
N GLN A 43 21.80 1.09 -10.40
CA GLN A 43 20.63 0.22 -10.55
C GLN A 43 20.99 -1.28 -10.52
N GLN A 44 22.17 -1.65 -11.01
CA GLN A 44 22.64 -3.04 -11.01
C GLN A 44 23.03 -3.48 -9.59
N VAL A 45 23.67 -2.61 -8.82
CA VAL A 45 24.01 -2.88 -7.40
C VAL A 45 22.74 -2.97 -6.55
N GLU A 46 21.78 -2.07 -6.76
CA GLU A 46 20.46 -2.13 -6.11
C GLU A 46 19.71 -3.42 -6.43
N HIS A 47 19.69 -3.83 -7.70
CA HIS A 47 19.07 -5.08 -8.12
C HIS A 47 19.75 -6.30 -7.48
N SER A 48 21.08 -6.34 -7.43
CA SER A 48 21.82 -7.39 -6.76
C SER A 48 21.56 -7.41 -5.25
N LEU A 49 21.43 -6.25 -4.60
CA LEU A 49 21.13 -6.14 -3.17
C LEU A 49 19.71 -6.64 -2.86
N LYS A 50 18.76 -6.34 -3.74
CA LYS A 50 17.41 -6.89 -3.66
C LYS A 50 17.41 -8.41 -3.85
N THR A 51 18.12 -8.90 -4.86
CA THR A 51 18.27 -10.34 -5.10
C THR A 51 18.90 -11.04 -3.89
N LEU A 52 19.92 -10.43 -3.28
CA LEU A 52 20.54 -10.94 -2.06
C LEU A 52 19.54 -10.96 -0.90
N ALA A 53 18.76 -9.89 -0.69
CA ALA A 53 17.72 -9.87 0.33
C ALA A 53 16.61 -10.91 0.09
N ASP A 54 16.28 -11.17 -1.18
CA ASP A 54 15.27 -12.14 -1.60
C ASP A 54 15.75 -13.60 -1.47
N LEU A 55 17.07 -13.85 -1.40
CA LEU A 55 17.64 -15.19 -1.18
C LEU A 55 17.34 -15.77 0.22
N LYS A 56 16.55 -15.08 1.06
CA LYS A 56 15.92 -15.56 2.31
C LYS A 56 16.58 -16.81 2.90
N LEU A 57 17.80 -16.65 3.41
CA LEU A 57 18.54 -17.74 4.07
C LEU A 57 17.78 -18.35 5.26
N GLU A 58 16.75 -17.67 5.74
CA GLU A 58 15.78 -18.17 6.71
C GLU A 58 15.02 -19.41 6.22
N GLU A 59 14.77 -19.50 4.91
CA GLU A 59 14.06 -20.63 4.27
C GLU A 59 14.98 -21.83 4.02
N GLU A 60 16.26 -21.61 3.68
CA GLU A 60 17.23 -22.70 3.43
C GLU A 60 17.96 -23.22 4.68
N LEU A 61 18.25 -22.35 5.66
CA LEU A 61 18.98 -22.73 6.89
C LEU A 61 18.05 -23.03 8.08
N GLY A 62 16.77 -22.69 7.96
CA GLY A 62 15.76 -22.84 9.01
C GLY A 62 15.92 -21.81 10.14
N GLU A 63 14.79 -21.29 10.63
CA GLU A 63 14.69 -20.39 11.79
C GLU A 63 15.47 -20.90 13.01
N GLU A 64 15.63 -22.23 13.14
CA GLU A 64 16.27 -22.89 14.27
C GLU A 64 17.79 -22.67 14.35
N ILE A 65 18.47 -22.42 13.23
CA ILE A 65 19.92 -22.14 13.17
C ILE A 65 20.15 -20.64 13.30
N ILE A 66 19.30 -19.81 12.68
CA ILE A 66 19.35 -18.36 12.80
C ILE A 66 19.04 -17.93 14.23
N SER A 67 18.06 -18.54 14.89
CA SER A 67 17.76 -18.27 16.32
C SER A 67 18.89 -18.70 17.27
N LYS A 68 19.70 -19.71 16.92
CA LYS A 68 20.90 -20.08 17.71
C LYS A 68 22.05 -19.08 17.57
N ILE A 69 22.10 -18.34 16.45
CA ILE A 69 23.19 -17.40 16.14
C ILE A 69 22.81 -15.95 16.49
N SER A 70 21.58 -15.55 16.19
CA SER A 70 21.07 -14.19 16.44
C SER A 70 20.67 -13.95 17.89
N ASP A 71 20.34 -15.01 18.63
CA ASP A 71 19.93 -14.91 20.03
C ASP A 71 20.82 -15.74 20.98
N PRO A 72 21.91 -15.15 21.51
CA PRO A 72 22.72 -15.78 22.54
C PRO A 72 21.91 -16.12 23.81
N GLN A 73 20.77 -15.46 24.08
CA GLN A 73 19.88 -15.81 25.19
C GLN A 73 19.05 -17.05 24.88
N GLY A 74 18.52 -17.19 23.66
CA GLY A 74 17.80 -18.37 23.20
C GLY A 74 18.64 -19.65 23.23
N ALA A 75 19.93 -19.56 22.88
CA ALA A 75 20.88 -20.67 23.02
C ALA A 75 21.11 -21.07 24.48
N GLN A 76 21.19 -20.09 25.39
CA GLN A 76 21.31 -20.32 26.84
C GLN A 76 20.05 -20.96 27.42
N ILE A 77 18.86 -20.53 27.00
CA ILE A 77 17.58 -21.11 27.41
C ILE A 77 17.48 -22.58 26.98
N LYS A 78 17.83 -22.91 25.72
CA LYS A 78 17.86 -24.29 25.23
C LYS A 78 18.84 -25.16 26.03
N LYS A 79 20.02 -24.63 26.35
CA LYS A 79 21.02 -25.32 27.20
C LYS A 79 20.49 -25.57 28.61
N LEU A 80 19.85 -24.58 29.23
CA LEU A 80 19.25 -24.71 30.56
C LEU A 80 18.10 -25.74 30.55
N MET A 81 17.23 -25.72 29.54
CA MET A 81 16.18 -26.72 29.36
C MET A 81 16.74 -28.13 29.21
N SER A 82 17.84 -28.29 28.46
CA SER A 82 18.54 -29.57 28.32
C SER A 82 19.16 -30.03 29.64
N GLN A 83 19.75 -29.13 30.42
CA GLN A 83 20.29 -29.44 31.75
C GLN A 83 19.17 -29.85 32.72
N ILE A 84 18.05 -29.13 32.76
CA ILE A 84 16.88 -29.49 33.57
C ILE A 84 16.33 -30.86 33.14
N GLN A 85 16.29 -31.16 31.85
CA GLN A 85 15.87 -32.45 31.32
C GLN A 85 16.82 -33.58 31.76
N GLN A 86 18.13 -33.36 31.69
CA GLN A 86 19.14 -34.31 32.16
C GLN A 86 19.03 -34.57 33.67
N TYR A 87 18.80 -33.55 34.48
CA TYR A 87 18.53 -33.71 35.92
C TYR A 87 17.24 -34.49 36.17
N LYS A 88 16.17 -34.20 35.42
CA LYS A 88 14.89 -34.92 35.51
C LYS A 88 15.05 -36.40 35.20
N ASP A 89 15.84 -36.73 34.19
CA ASP A 89 16.09 -38.11 33.77
C ASP A 89 17.05 -38.83 34.75
N ALA A 90 18.03 -38.13 35.31
CA ALA A 90 18.92 -38.66 36.36
C ALA A 90 18.21 -38.98 37.69
N ILE A 91 17.15 -38.23 38.04
CA ILE A 91 16.30 -38.51 39.21
C ILE A 91 15.45 -39.77 39.00
N LYS A 92 15.09 -40.12 37.76
CA LYS A 92 14.29 -41.32 37.47
C LYS A 92 15.09 -42.63 37.51
N GLU A 93 16.41 -42.60 37.40
CA GLU A 93 17.25 -43.81 37.37
C GLU A 93 17.84 -44.25 38.72
N LYS A 94 17.69 -43.46 39.80
CA LYS A 94 18.18 -43.85 41.15
C LYS A 94 17.02 -44.38 42.03
N PRO A 95 17.08 -45.64 42.53
CA PRO A 95 16.12 -46.13 43.51
C PRO A 95 16.32 -45.43 44.87
N GLU A 96 15.21 -45.21 45.60
CA GLU A 96 14.99 -44.31 46.75
C GLU A 96 15.89 -44.48 48.01
N SER A 97 16.99 -45.24 47.96
CA SER A 97 17.71 -45.66 49.18
C SER A 97 19.01 -44.91 49.49
N GLN A 98 19.44 -43.95 48.67
CA GLN A 98 20.66 -43.16 48.95
C GLN A 98 20.50 -41.71 48.45
N VAL A 99 19.94 -40.86 49.30
CA VAL A 99 20.07 -39.40 49.14
C VAL A 99 20.92 -38.91 50.31
N GLU A 100 22.23 -39.09 50.21
CA GLU A 100 23.15 -38.19 50.90
C GLU A 100 23.00 -36.82 50.25
N SER A 101 22.95 -35.79 51.08
CA SER A 101 22.76 -34.39 50.71
C SER A 101 23.95 -33.89 49.89
N ASP A 102 23.96 -34.20 48.60
CA ASP A 102 24.79 -33.51 47.63
C ASP A 102 24.19 -32.12 47.42
N ASP A 103 25.00 -31.08 47.59
CA ASP A 103 24.68 -29.64 47.45
C ASP A 103 24.27 -29.23 46.00
N SER A 104 23.94 -30.23 45.17
CA SER A 104 23.58 -30.14 43.76
C SER A 104 22.07 -30.03 43.55
N GLY A 105 21.41 -29.15 44.29
CA GLY A 105 19.97 -28.87 44.15
C GLY A 105 19.67 -27.81 43.08
N ILE A 106 18.65 -28.01 42.25
CA ILE A 106 18.13 -26.95 41.36
C ILE A 106 17.20 -26.06 42.19
N ILE A 107 17.60 -24.82 42.44
CA ILE A 107 16.76 -23.81 43.10
C ILE A 107 16.09 -22.95 42.02
N TYR A 108 14.78 -23.11 41.84
CA TYR A 108 13.98 -22.25 40.98
C TYR A 108 13.42 -21.09 41.79
N GLN A 109 13.87 -19.86 41.48
CA GLN A 109 13.32 -18.65 42.07
C GLN A 109 12.51 -17.88 41.02
N PHE A 110 11.20 -17.84 41.21
CA PHE A 110 10.30 -17.05 40.39
C PHE A 110 10.10 -15.66 40.98
N THR A 111 10.64 -14.63 40.32
CA THR A 111 10.37 -13.23 40.68
C THR A 111 9.31 -12.66 39.74
N TYR A 112 8.07 -12.59 40.19
CA TYR A 112 6.98 -11.94 39.46
C TYR A 112 6.88 -10.46 39.83
N LYS A 113 6.90 -9.58 38.83
CA LYS A 113 6.67 -8.13 39.01
C LYS A 113 5.34 -7.74 38.32
N PRO A 114 4.19 -7.80 39.03
CA PRO A 114 2.87 -7.53 38.44
C PRO A 114 2.75 -6.12 37.84
N GLU A 115 3.41 -5.14 38.45
CA GLU A 115 3.45 -3.73 38.02
C GLU A 115 3.93 -3.56 36.57
N HIS A 116 4.96 -4.31 36.14
CA HIS A 116 5.49 -4.20 34.77
C HIS A 116 4.51 -4.74 33.72
N ALA A 117 3.81 -5.83 34.04
CA ALA A 117 2.82 -6.41 33.13
C ALA A 117 1.59 -5.50 33.00
N SER A 118 1.12 -4.92 34.12
CA SER A 118 0.04 -3.94 34.12
C SER A 118 0.43 -2.67 33.36
N LEU A 119 1.62 -2.12 33.61
CA LEU A 119 2.13 -0.93 32.92
C LEU A 119 2.23 -1.14 31.40
N ALA A 120 2.70 -2.31 30.95
CA ALA A 120 2.77 -2.62 29.53
C ALA A 120 1.38 -2.66 28.87
N GLN A 121 0.39 -3.23 29.57
CA GLN A 121 -1.01 -3.24 29.10
C GLN A 121 -1.60 -1.82 29.06
N THR A 122 -1.42 -1.03 30.11
CA THR A 122 -1.90 0.35 30.18
C THR A 122 -1.26 1.22 29.10
N THR A 123 0.04 1.05 28.84
CA THR A 123 0.74 1.77 27.76
C THR A 123 0.13 1.45 26.40
N ARG A 124 -0.16 0.18 26.14
CA ARG A 124 -0.81 -0.24 24.89
C ARG A 124 -2.21 0.34 24.74
N ILE A 125 -2.99 0.37 25.83
CA ILE A 125 -4.33 0.97 25.83
C ILE A 125 -4.24 2.48 25.57
N ALA A 126 -3.33 3.19 26.24
CA ALA A 126 -3.13 4.62 26.04
C ALA A 126 -2.69 4.96 24.60
N GLU A 127 -1.85 4.12 23.98
CA GLU A 127 -1.48 4.28 22.57
C GLU A 127 -2.71 4.13 21.65
N LEU A 128 -3.55 3.12 21.90
CA LEU A 128 -4.78 2.89 21.13
C LEU A 128 -5.78 4.03 21.31
N GLU A 129 -5.97 4.52 22.54
CA GLU A 129 -6.81 5.68 22.83
C GLU A 129 -6.31 6.93 22.10
N THR A 130 -4.99 7.16 22.09
CA THR A 130 -4.41 8.29 21.36
C THR A 130 -4.65 8.18 19.86
N ARG A 131 -4.50 6.97 19.29
CA ARG A 131 -4.78 6.73 17.86
C ARG A 131 -6.26 6.91 17.54
N LEU A 132 -7.14 6.41 18.40
CA LEU A 132 -8.59 6.54 18.26
C LEU A 132 -9.00 8.01 18.34
N HIS A 133 -8.48 8.75 19.31
CA HIS A 133 -8.72 10.19 19.44
C HIS A 133 -8.29 10.98 18.20
N LYS A 134 -7.13 10.64 17.60
CA LYS A 134 -6.71 11.23 16.33
C LYS A 134 -7.72 10.95 15.21
N LEU A 135 -8.19 9.71 15.08
CA LEU A 135 -9.21 9.37 14.09
C LEU A 135 -10.53 10.12 14.33
N GLU A 136 -10.98 10.20 15.58
CA GLU A 136 -12.18 10.94 15.97
C GLU A 136 -12.05 12.45 15.74
N SER A 137 -10.86 13.01 15.93
CA SER A 137 -10.62 14.43 15.67
C SER A 137 -10.78 14.78 14.18
N VAL A 138 -10.42 13.85 13.29
CA VAL A 138 -10.51 14.02 11.84
C VAL A 138 -11.94 13.75 11.34
N LEU A 139 -12.56 12.65 11.79
CA LEU A 139 -13.93 12.28 11.39
C LEU A 139 -15.01 13.15 12.07
N GLY A 140 -14.69 13.74 13.21
CA GLY A 140 -15.63 14.40 14.08
C GLY A 140 -16.45 13.42 14.92
N THR A 141 -16.68 13.75 16.19
CA THR A 141 -17.47 12.94 17.13
C THR A 141 -18.98 13.14 17.01
N SER A 142 -19.42 14.15 16.25
CA SER A 142 -20.84 14.51 16.14
C SER A 142 -21.54 13.73 15.02
N SER A 143 -22.40 12.79 15.40
CA SER A 143 -23.27 12.05 14.48
C SER A 143 -24.12 12.97 13.59
N ASP A 144 -24.52 14.15 14.07
CA ASP A 144 -25.31 15.13 13.32
C ASP A 144 -24.58 15.73 12.10
N LYS A 145 -23.25 15.88 12.16
CA LYS A 145 -22.48 16.40 11.01
C LYS A 145 -22.34 15.33 9.94
N LEU A 146 -22.13 14.08 10.36
CA LEU A 146 -22.04 12.93 9.47
C LEU A 146 -23.39 12.64 8.81
N SER A 147 -24.51 12.74 9.56
CA SER A 147 -25.85 12.55 9.00
C SER A 147 -26.22 13.62 7.98
N ARG A 148 -25.81 14.88 8.19
CA ARG A 148 -25.96 15.95 7.20
C ARG A 148 -25.12 15.71 5.94
N LEU A 149 -23.86 15.29 6.09
CA LEU A 149 -22.99 14.99 4.95
C LEU A 149 -23.54 13.83 4.12
N THR A 150 -24.09 12.81 4.78
CA THR A 150 -24.64 11.64 4.09
C THR A 150 -26.10 11.77 3.67
N ALA A 151 -26.77 12.89 3.94
CA ALA A 151 -28.16 13.09 3.54
C ALA A 151 -28.37 12.98 2.02
N ALA A 152 -27.34 13.26 1.22
CA ALA A 152 -27.38 13.17 -0.25
C ALA A 152 -27.22 11.74 -0.79
N VAL A 153 -26.82 10.78 0.05
CA VAL A 153 -26.52 9.40 -0.35
C VAL A 153 -27.43 8.42 0.41
N THR A 154 -27.95 7.41 -0.30
CA THR A 154 -28.97 6.49 0.23
C THR A 154 -28.46 5.56 1.32
N LYS A 155 -27.15 5.29 1.38
CA LYS A 155 -26.53 4.54 2.48
C LYS A 155 -25.62 5.49 3.25
N GLY A 156 -25.78 5.51 4.57
CA GLY A 156 -25.12 6.39 5.54
C GLY A 156 -23.59 6.41 5.59
N SER A 157 -22.85 5.95 4.57
CA SER A 157 -21.39 5.81 4.60
C SER A 157 -20.61 7.04 4.11
N LEU A 158 -19.50 7.33 4.78
CA LEU A 158 -18.58 8.41 4.40
C LEU A 158 -17.86 8.12 3.07
N LEU A 159 -17.65 6.84 2.76
CA LEU A 159 -16.99 6.43 1.52
C LEU A 159 -17.86 6.73 0.30
N GLU A 160 -19.14 6.36 0.35
CA GLU A 160 -20.06 6.59 -0.77
C GLU A 160 -20.38 8.07 -0.97
N THR A 161 -20.39 8.87 0.11
CA THR A 161 -20.46 10.33 -0.01
C THR A 161 -19.21 10.92 -0.66
N ALA A 162 -18.01 10.43 -0.30
CA ALA A 162 -16.77 10.86 -0.94
C ALA A 162 -16.73 10.47 -2.42
N GLU A 163 -17.19 9.27 -2.79
CA GLU A 163 -17.31 8.83 -4.18
C GLU A 163 -18.31 9.70 -4.96
N TYR A 164 -19.47 9.99 -4.37
CA TYR A 164 -20.48 10.88 -4.97
C TYR A 164 -19.95 12.31 -5.17
N LEU A 165 -19.27 12.87 -4.17
CA LEU A 165 -18.60 14.18 -4.25
C LEU A 165 -17.48 14.17 -5.28
N SER A 166 -16.70 13.09 -5.38
CA SER A 166 -15.66 12.97 -6.40
C SER A 166 -16.25 12.89 -7.81
N ALA A 167 -17.33 12.13 -8.00
CA ALA A 167 -18.00 12.05 -9.30
C ALA A 167 -18.58 13.40 -9.72
N THR A 168 -19.25 14.10 -8.81
CA THR A 168 -19.77 15.45 -9.06
C THR A 168 -18.64 16.45 -9.30
N ALA A 169 -17.54 16.41 -8.55
CA ALA A 169 -16.37 17.25 -8.80
C ALA A 169 -15.76 17.01 -10.20
N SER A 170 -15.71 15.76 -10.66
CA SER A 170 -15.28 15.44 -12.03
C SER A 170 -16.21 16.01 -13.11
N LEU A 171 -17.50 16.19 -12.83
CA LEU A 171 -18.41 16.91 -13.74
C LEU A 171 -18.12 18.43 -13.77
N LEU A 172 -17.53 18.99 -12.71
CA LEU A 172 -17.13 20.40 -12.63
C LEU A 172 -15.73 20.65 -13.23
N ASP A 173 -15.03 19.62 -13.70
CA ASP A 173 -13.74 19.80 -14.36
C ASP A 173 -13.91 20.63 -15.64
N SER A 174 -13.11 21.69 -15.80
CA SER A 174 -13.23 22.62 -16.93
C SER A 174 -13.05 21.88 -18.26
N SER A 175 -12.19 20.87 -18.29
CA SER A 175 -11.95 20.06 -19.48
C SER A 175 -13.19 19.27 -19.91
N GLN A 176 -13.96 18.74 -18.94
CA GLN A 176 -15.21 18.02 -19.21
C GLN A 176 -16.31 19.00 -19.60
N LEU A 177 -16.38 20.17 -18.97
CA LEU A 177 -17.31 21.24 -19.34
C LEU A 177 -17.06 21.74 -20.76
N ASP A 178 -15.81 22.02 -21.14
CA ASP A 178 -15.45 22.45 -22.50
C ASP A 178 -15.81 21.39 -23.55
N HIS A 179 -15.59 20.11 -23.23
CA HIS A 179 -15.96 19.00 -24.10
C HIS A 179 -17.49 18.85 -24.23
N ILE A 180 -18.23 19.02 -23.14
CA ILE A 180 -19.71 19.02 -23.14
C ILE A 180 -20.24 20.23 -23.91
N GLU A 181 -19.67 21.41 -23.73
CA GLU A 181 -20.01 22.64 -24.45
C GLU A 181 -19.76 22.49 -25.95
N GLY A 182 -18.61 21.93 -26.36
CA GLY A 182 -18.32 21.64 -27.76
C GLY A 182 -19.32 20.66 -28.39
N ARG A 183 -19.72 19.61 -27.66
CA ARG A 183 -20.75 18.67 -28.11
C ARG A 183 -22.13 19.33 -28.23
N LEU A 184 -22.49 20.19 -27.27
CA LEU A 184 -23.72 20.98 -27.31
C LEU A 184 -23.73 21.95 -28.48
N GLY A 185 -22.62 22.65 -28.74
CA GLY A 185 -22.46 23.54 -29.88
C GLY A 185 -22.63 22.81 -31.22
N ALA A 186 -22.01 21.63 -31.37
CA ALA A 186 -22.19 20.79 -32.56
C ALA A 186 -23.64 20.31 -32.73
N LEU A 187 -24.34 20.02 -31.63
CA LEU A 187 -25.75 19.61 -31.64
C LEU A 187 -26.65 20.79 -32.04
N ALA A 188 -26.40 21.98 -31.50
CA ALA A 188 -27.09 23.21 -31.85
C ALA A 188 -26.93 23.54 -33.34
N GLN A 189 -25.71 23.47 -33.88
CA GLN A 189 -25.45 23.65 -35.31
C GLN A 189 -26.19 22.63 -36.18
N LYS A 190 -26.22 21.36 -35.78
CA LYS A 190 -26.99 20.33 -36.49
C LYS A 190 -28.50 20.60 -36.44
N LEU A 191 -29.01 21.07 -35.30
CA LEU A 191 -30.42 21.42 -35.14
C LEU A 191 -30.80 22.60 -36.03
N GLU A 192 -29.93 23.62 -36.09
CA GLU A 192 -30.09 24.78 -36.95
C GLU A 192 -30.06 24.39 -38.44
N GLY A 193 -29.14 23.48 -38.82
CA GLY A 193 -29.11 22.91 -40.16
C GLY A 193 -30.36 22.10 -40.52
N ILE A 194 -30.98 21.41 -39.55
CA ILE A 194 -32.27 20.73 -39.76
C ILE A 194 -33.39 21.74 -39.95
N THR A 195 -33.42 22.81 -39.15
CA THR A 195 -34.43 23.87 -39.31
C THR A 195 -34.29 24.61 -40.65
N GLU A 196 -33.06 24.88 -41.10
CA GLU A 196 -32.78 25.50 -42.40
C GLU A 196 -33.26 24.60 -43.54
N LYS A 197 -32.90 23.31 -43.51
CA LYS A 197 -33.35 22.33 -44.50
C LYS A 197 -34.87 22.18 -44.50
N LYS A 198 -35.52 22.21 -43.34
CA LYS A 198 -36.98 22.18 -43.23
C LYS A 198 -37.62 23.41 -43.88
N LYS A 199 -37.03 24.59 -43.69
CA LYS A 199 -37.50 25.83 -44.32
C LYS A 199 -37.31 25.80 -45.83
N GLN A 200 -36.19 25.26 -46.32
CA GLN A 200 -35.95 25.08 -47.75
C GLN A 200 -36.94 24.12 -48.39
N LEU A 201 -37.25 22.98 -47.74
CA LEU A 201 -38.28 22.04 -48.19
C LEU A 201 -39.66 22.69 -48.31
N GLN A 202 -40.07 23.48 -47.31
CA GLN A 202 -41.35 24.19 -47.36
C GLN A 202 -41.41 25.20 -48.51
N GLN A 203 -40.30 25.90 -48.78
CA GLN A 203 -40.23 26.85 -49.88
C GLN A 203 -40.25 26.17 -51.25
N ASP A 204 -39.66 24.98 -51.36
CA ASP A 204 -39.68 24.18 -52.60
C ASP A 204 -41.08 23.63 -52.87
N GLU A 205 -41.78 23.13 -51.84
CA GLU A 205 -43.19 22.71 -51.95
C GLU A 205 -44.11 23.87 -52.39
N GLU A 206 -43.84 25.10 -51.93
CA GLU A 206 -44.62 26.29 -52.32
C GLU A 206 -44.34 26.71 -53.77
N LYS A 207 -43.08 26.63 -54.21
CA LYS A 207 -42.68 26.88 -55.61
C LYS A 207 -43.27 25.83 -56.55
N ASP A 208 -43.22 24.56 -56.18
CA ASP A 208 -43.82 23.49 -56.98
C ASP A 208 -45.33 23.70 -57.14
N LYS A 209 -46.04 24.01 -56.05
CA LYS A 209 -47.49 24.37 -56.12
C LYS A 209 -47.76 25.54 -57.05
N MET A 210 -46.94 26.59 -57.00
CA MET A 210 -47.03 27.70 -57.95
C MET A 210 -46.85 27.20 -59.39
N VAL A 211 -45.78 26.48 -59.70
CA VAL A 211 -45.50 25.96 -61.05
C VAL A 211 -46.66 25.09 -61.58
N TYR A 212 -47.25 24.25 -60.74
CA TYR A 212 -48.46 23.49 -61.10
C TYR A 212 -49.64 24.41 -61.39
N SER A 213 -49.85 25.46 -60.60
CA SER A 213 -50.89 26.48 -60.85
C SER A 213 -50.67 27.24 -62.17
N TRP A 214 -49.43 27.62 -62.49
CA TRP A 214 -49.09 28.31 -63.74
C TRP A 214 -49.30 27.41 -64.96
N LYS A 215 -48.89 26.13 -64.89
CA LYS A 215 -49.13 25.16 -65.97
C LYS A 215 -50.60 24.80 -66.15
N SER A 216 -51.40 24.86 -65.09
CA SER A 216 -52.84 24.62 -65.14
C SER A 216 -53.66 25.86 -65.55
N SER A 217 -53.03 27.03 -65.65
CA SER A 217 -53.71 28.25 -66.12
C SER A 217 -53.66 28.30 -67.65
N PRO A 218 -54.81 28.36 -68.34
CA PRO A 218 -54.84 28.34 -69.80
C PRO A 218 -54.21 29.62 -70.35
N SER A 219 -53.24 29.47 -71.26
CA SER A 219 -52.65 30.56 -72.03
C SER A 219 -53.76 31.32 -72.75
N THR A 220 -54.16 32.46 -72.19
CA THR A 220 -55.02 33.42 -72.88
C THR A 220 -54.11 34.26 -73.76
N THR A 221 -53.78 33.73 -74.94
CA THR A 221 -53.23 34.51 -76.03
C THR A 221 -54.37 35.23 -76.74
N TYR A 222 -54.22 36.56 -76.82
CA TYR A 222 -55.06 37.55 -77.51
C TYR A 222 -55.52 37.14 -78.92
#